data_AF-A0A2T2UKH9-F1
#
_entry.id   AF-A0A2T2UKH9-F1
#
_cell.length_a   1.000
_cell.length_b   1.000
_cell.length_c   1.000
_cell.angle_alpha   90.00
_cell.angle_beta   90.00
_cell.angle_gamma   90.00
#
_symmetry.space_group_name_H-M   'P 1'
#
loop_
_entity.id
_entity.type
_entity.pdbx_description
1 polymer ?
#
loop_
_entity_poly.entity_id
_entity_poly.type
_entity_poly.pdbx_seq_one_letter_code
_entity_poly.pdbx_strand_id
1 'polypeptide(L)'
;MRHRKKGKKIGRTSSHRKRTLQALSNALIENKRITTTVAKAKALRPFVEPLITRAKEDTQHNRRQVFRHLQNKEAIQELFDEVSERVGNRPGGYTRVIKLGQRSGDGAELALVELVDYNDVPPADTGGGGSGGTRRGSGKGRRRQTEEEQDSQATDTSAESSEDAAEDVAESAAGDESAEGETSEGEMSEGEMSEGEAAEDASDTDKK
;
A
#
# COMPACT_ATOMS: atom_id res chain seq x y z
N MET A 1 -19.31 -3.41 -19.75
CA MET A 1 -18.34 -3.83 -18.69
C MET A 1 -16.97 -3.15 -18.86
N ARG A 2 -16.05 -3.23 -17.88
CA ARG A 2 -14.70 -2.61 -17.91
C ARG A 2 -13.55 -3.64 -18.00
N HIS A 3 -13.60 -4.55 -18.97
CA HIS A 3 -12.60 -5.61 -19.13
C HIS A 3 -11.15 -5.09 -19.26
N ARG A 4 -10.19 -5.85 -18.71
CA ARG A 4 -8.72 -5.62 -18.80
C ARG A 4 -8.19 -4.28 -18.24
N LYS A 5 -9.03 -3.42 -17.61
CA LYS A 5 -8.60 -2.10 -17.09
C LYS A 5 -7.86 -2.21 -15.74
N LYS A 6 -6.57 -2.54 -15.78
CA LYS A 6 -5.70 -2.74 -14.60
C LYS A 6 -5.39 -1.47 -13.77
N GLY A 7 -5.56 -0.26 -14.33
CA GLY A 7 -5.17 1.00 -13.69
C GLY A 7 -6.20 1.57 -12.70
N LYS A 8 -5.76 1.84 -11.45
CA LYS A 8 -6.60 2.42 -10.38
C LYS A 8 -6.79 3.92 -10.60
N LYS A 9 -8.03 4.41 -10.66
CA LYS A 9 -8.33 5.84 -10.93
C LYS A 9 -8.23 6.77 -9.71
N ILE A 10 -8.33 6.24 -8.48
CA ILE A 10 -8.28 6.98 -7.19
C ILE A 10 -9.10 8.30 -7.16
N GLY A 11 -10.32 8.26 -7.74
CA GLY A 11 -11.24 9.40 -7.82
C GLY A 11 -10.80 10.55 -8.75
N ARG A 12 -9.70 10.41 -9.51
CA ARG A 12 -9.03 11.53 -10.19
C ARG A 12 -9.03 11.42 -11.72
N THR A 13 -8.90 12.57 -12.37
CA THR A 13 -8.60 12.72 -13.80
C THR A 13 -7.21 12.12 -14.15
N SER A 14 -6.88 12.04 -15.44
CA SER A 14 -5.59 11.52 -15.91
C SER A 14 -4.39 12.37 -15.46
N SER A 15 -4.50 13.69 -15.58
CA SER A 15 -3.48 14.67 -15.18
C SER A 15 -3.29 14.70 -13.66
N HIS A 16 -4.35 14.97 -12.90
CA HIS A 16 -4.32 15.03 -11.43
C HIS A 16 -3.77 13.71 -10.86
N ARG A 17 -4.22 12.53 -11.34
CA ARG A 17 -3.68 11.24 -10.86
C ARG A 17 -2.17 11.10 -11.09
N LYS A 18 -1.64 11.53 -12.24
CA LYS A 18 -0.17 11.53 -12.48
C LYS A 18 0.53 12.37 -11.41
N ARG A 19 0.11 13.62 -11.21
CA ARG A 19 0.74 14.52 -10.22
C ARG A 19 0.60 14.03 -8.78
N THR A 20 -0.52 13.40 -8.41
CA THR A 20 -0.66 12.76 -7.09
C THR A 20 0.29 11.59 -6.89
N LEU A 21 0.48 10.73 -7.89
CA LEU A 21 1.41 9.59 -7.78
C LEU A 21 2.87 10.06 -7.76
N GLN A 22 3.20 11.09 -8.54
CA GLN A 22 4.49 11.77 -8.51
C GLN A 22 4.80 12.35 -7.12
N ALA A 23 3.92 13.22 -6.59
CA ALA A 23 4.12 13.84 -5.28
C ALA A 23 4.23 12.81 -4.13
N LEU A 24 3.42 11.75 -4.17
CA LEU A 24 3.52 10.64 -3.21
C LEU A 24 4.77 9.77 -3.39
N SER A 25 5.43 9.81 -4.55
CA SER A 25 6.68 9.08 -4.78
C SER A 25 7.87 9.89 -4.27
N ASN A 26 7.91 11.20 -4.58
CA ASN A 26 8.88 12.13 -4.05
C ASN A 26 8.88 12.06 -2.51
N ALA A 27 7.73 12.29 -1.87
CA ALA A 27 7.59 12.25 -0.41
C ALA A 27 7.95 10.88 0.22
N LEU A 28 7.76 9.76 -0.50
CA LEU A 28 8.16 8.42 -0.03
C LEU A 28 9.68 8.19 -0.14
N ILE A 29 10.34 8.81 -1.11
CA ILE A 29 11.81 8.75 -1.24
C ILE A 29 12.45 9.66 -0.19
N GLU A 30 11.93 10.88 -0.04
CA GLU A 30 12.38 11.92 0.89
C GLU A 30 12.22 11.50 2.37
N ASN A 31 11.07 10.94 2.74
CA ASN A 31 10.77 10.61 4.15
C ASN A 31 10.96 9.12 4.49
N LYS A 32 11.34 8.28 3.50
CA LYS A 32 11.41 6.80 3.52
C LYS A 32 10.10 6.06 3.87
N ARG A 33 9.16 6.73 4.56
CA ARG A 33 7.89 6.23 5.12
C ARG A 33 6.84 7.36 5.09
N ILE A 34 5.64 7.08 4.57
CA ILE A 34 4.51 8.03 4.51
C ILE A 34 3.17 7.40 4.90
N THR A 35 2.30 8.17 5.56
CA THR A 35 0.90 7.76 5.84
C THR A 35 -0.04 8.29 4.76
N THR A 36 -0.87 7.42 4.19
CA THR A 36 -1.82 7.79 3.14
C THR A 36 -3.05 6.87 3.12
N THR A 37 -4.03 7.06 2.23
CA THR A 37 -5.18 6.15 2.18
C THR A 37 -4.84 4.84 1.45
N VAL A 38 -5.45 3.73 1.85
CA VAL A 38 -5.23 2.39 1.25
C VAL A 38 -5.40 2.40 -0.28
N ALA A 39 -6.32 3.22 -0.80
CA ALA A 39 -6.54 3.38 -2.24
C ALA A 39 -5.36 4.08 -2.97
N LYS A 40 -4.74 5.08 -2.32
CA LYS A 40 -3.52 5.75 -2.80
C LYS A 40 -2.31 4.82 -2.69
N ALA A 41 -2.07 4.21 -1.53
CA ALA A 41 -0.97 3.28 -1.28
C ALA A 41 -0.95 2.11 -2.29
N LYS A 42 -2.09 1.44 -2.48
CA LYS A 42 -2.25 0.35 -3.46
C LYS A 42 -2.15 0.82 -4.93
N ALA A 43 -2.08 2.12 -5.21
CA ALA A 43 -1.85 2.69 -6.54
C ALA A 43 -0.41 3.22 -6.72
N LEU A 44 0.28 3.59 -5.63
CA LEU A 44 1.67 4.05 -5.60
C LEU A 44 2.65 2.92 -5.93
N ARG A 45 2.47 1.74 -5.32
CA ARG A 45 3.32 0.55 -5.54
C ARG A 45 3.76 0.30 -7.01
N PRO A 46 2.84 0.11 -7.98
CA PRO A 46 3.22 -0.15 -9.39
C PRO A 46 3.79 1.07 -10.13
N PHE A 47 3.87 2.25 -9.50
CA PHE A 47 4.51 3.45 -10.04
C PHE A 47 5.93 3.60 -9.47
N VAL A 48 6.13 3.36 -8.16
CA VAL A 48 7.43 3.54 -7.49
C VAL A 48 8.36 2.31 -7.58
N GLU A 49 7.84 1.08 -7.52
CA GLU A 49 8.67 -0.14 -7.62
C GLU A 49 9.54 -0.19 -8.90
N PRO A 50 9.05 0.19 -10.10
CA PRO A 50 9.88 0.26 -11.32
C PRO A 50 10.91 1.41 -11.35
N LEU A 51 10.75 2.44 -10.51
CA LEU A 51 11.73 3.52 -10.39
C LEU A 51 12.91 3.07 -9.52
N ILE A 52 12.62 2.41 -8.40
CA ILE A 52 13.64 1.80 -7.53
C ILE A 52 14.44 0.73 -8.28
N THR A 53 13.78 -0.14 -9.07
CA THR A 53 14.51 -1.11 -9.94
C THR A 53 15.49 -0.43 -10.91
N ARG A 54 15.19 0.78 -11.40
CA ARG A 54 16.10 1.54 -12.28
C ARG A 54 17.19 2.29 -11.53
N ALA A 55 16.98 2.61 -10.25
CA ALA A 55 17.96 3.28 -9.41
C ALA A 55 19.16 2.39 -9.08
N LYS A 56 18.94 1.07 -9.01
CA LYS A 56 19.97 0.03 -8.79
C LYS A 56 21.10 0.01 -9.84
N GLU A 57 20.91 0.65 -10.98
CA GLU A 57 21.93 0.82 -12.02
C GLU A 57 22.10 2.31 -12.28
N ASP A 58 23.06 2.96 -11.62
CA ASP A 58 23.31 4.37 -11.91
C ASP A 58 23.89 4.55 -13.32
N THR A 59 23.03 5.06 -14.20
CA THR A 59 23.41 5.49 -15.54
C THR A 59 22.71 6.80 -15.84
N GLN A 60 23.37 7.66 -16.62
CA GLN A 60 22.77 8.89 -17.13
C GLN A 60 21.49 8.62 -17.98
N HIS A 61 21.30 7.40 -18.49
CA HIS A 61 20.01 7.01 -19.08
C HIS A 61 18.94 6.79 -17.99
N ASN A 62 19.24 6.02 -16.94
CA ASN A 62 18.30 5.74 -15.85
C ASN A 62 17.93 7.00 -15.07
N ARG A 63 18.89 7.86 -14.68
CA ARG A 63 18.60 9.16 -14.03
C ARG A 63 17.65 10.01 -14.90
N ARG A 64 17.86 10.10 -16.23
CA ARG A 64 16.95 10.78 -17.17
C ARG A 64 15.56 10.13 -17.28
N GLN A 65 15.46 8.80 -17.26
CA GLN A 65 14.17 8.10 -17.32
C GLN A 65 13.36 8.26 -16.03
N VAL A 66 14.02 8.30 -14.87
CA VAL A 66 13.38 8.59 -13.57
C VAL A 66 12.96 10.06 -13.48
N PHE A 67 13.78 11.00 -13.96
CA PHE A 67 13.44 12.44 -13.99
C PHE A 67 12.10 12.74 -14.68
N ARG A 68 11.79 12.02 -15.77
CA ARG A 68 10.50 12.11 -16.49
C ARG A 68 9.27 11.74 -15.63
N HIS A 69 9.45 11.08 -14.49
CA HIS A 69 8.39 10.59 -13.61
C HIS A 69 8.31 11.37 -12.28
N LEU A 70 9.45 11.69 -11.66
CA LEU A 70 9.52 12.38 -10.36
C LEU A 70 9.59 13.91 -10.49
N GLN A 71 10.37 14.42 -11.44
CA GLN A 71 10.67 15.84 -11.68
C GLN A 71 11.15 16.67 -10.46
N ASN A 72 11.46 16.06 -9.31
CA ASN A 72 12.33 16.67 -8.28
C ASN A 72 13.79 16.24 -8.53
N LYS A 73 14.76 17.11 -8.27
CA LYS A 73 16.19 16.80 -8.32
C LYS A 73 16.65 16.08 -7.04
N GLU A 74 16.20 16.55 -5.88
CA GLU A 74 16.63 16.03 -4.56
C GLU A 74 16.26 14.56 -4.41
N ALA A 75 14.97 14.23 -4.56
CA ALA A 75 14.45 12.85 -4.58
C ALA A 75 14.96 11.98 -5.75
N ILE A 76 15.84 12.47 -6.61
CA ILE A 76 16.57 11.66 -7.61
C ILE A 76 18.01 11.43 -7.18
N GLN A 77 18.66 12.42 -6.58
CA GLN A 77 19.95 12.22 -5.92
C GLN A 77 19.81 11.16 -4.82
N GLU A 78 18.92 11.41 -3.85
CA GLU A 78 18.60 10.51 -2.75
C GLU A 78 18.16 9.09 -3.19
N LEU A 79 17.45 8.98 -4.33
CA LEU A 79 17.00 7.68 -4.86
C LEU A 79 18.14 6.85 -5.45
N PHE A 80 19.07 7.50 -6.17
CA PHE A 80 20.20 6.80 -6.81
C PHE A 80 21.38 6.61 -5.86
N ASP A 81 21.52 7.49 -4.89
CA ASP A 81 22.60 7.47 -3.91
C ASP A 81 22.15 6.55 -2.74
N GLU A 82 21.56 7.08 -1.66
CA GLU A 82 21.19 6.29 -0.46
C GLU A 82 20.28 5.07 -0.74
N VAL A 83 19.16 5.29 -1.46
CA VAL A 83 18.08 4.28 -1.55
C VAL A 83 18.50 3.12 -2.45
N SER A 84 19.34 3.35 -3.45
CA SER A 84 19.82 2.28 -4.33
C SER A 84 20.76 1.33 -3.59
N GLU A 85 21.73 1.88 -2.84
CA GLU A 85 22.66 1.14 -2.00
C GLU A 85 21.93 0.33 -0.94
N ARG A 86 20.98 0.95 -0.23
CA ARG A 86 20.25 0.30 0.86
C ARG A 86 19.32 -0.82 0.39
N VAL A 87 18.78 -0.72 -0.83
CA VAL A 87 18.00 -1.78 -1.48
C VAL A 87 18.88 -2.91 -2.02
N GLY A 88 20.09 -2.57 -2.49
CA GLY A 88 21.13 -3.52 -2.91
C GLY A 88 20.60 -4.65 -3.79
N ASN A 89 20.84 -5.90 -3.38
CA ASN A 89 20.51 -7.09 -4.16
C ASN A 89 19.04 -7.58 -4.04
N ARG A 90 18.14 -6.83 -3.39
CA ARG A 90 16.71 -7.22 -3.30
C ARG A 90 16.10 -7.38 -4.72
N PRO A 91 15.42 -8.50 -5.04
CA PRO A 91 14.91 -8.77 -6.40
C PRO A 91 13.59 -8.06 -6.74
N GLY A 92 12.93 -7.45 -5.76
CA GLY A 92 11.67 -6.73 -5.94
C GLY A 92 10.92 -6.54 -4.61
N GLY A 93 9.76 -5.89 -4.66
CA GLY A 93 8.92 -5.69 -3.49
C GLY A 93 9.47 -4.69 -2.46
N TYR A 94 10.20 -3.66 -2.93
CA TYR A 94 10.88 -2.66 -2.09
C TYR A 94 9.97 -1.82 -1.18
N THR A 95 8.64 -1.85 -1.39
CA THR A 95 7.68 -1.09 -0.58
C THR A 95 6.71 -2.01 0.15
N ARG A 96 6.59 -1.80 1.47
CA ARG A 96 5.57 -2.42 2.32
C ARG A 96 4.36 -1.49 2.42
N VAL A 97 3.17 -2.06 2.58
CA VAL A 97 1.93 -1.30 2.82
C VAL A 97 1.21 -1.94 4.00
N ILE A 98 1.18 -1.25 5.14
CA ILE A 98 0.58 -1.70 6.40
C ILE A 98 -0.72 -0.93 6.60
N LYS A 99 -1.85 -1.59 6.88
CA LYS A 99 -3.09 -0.89 7.28
C LYS A 99 -2.92 -0.33 8.70
N LEU A 100 -3.36 0.91 8.93
CA LEU A 100 -3.32 1.53 10.26
C LEU A 100 -4.68 1.57 10.95
N GLY A 101 -5.77 1.71 10.19
CA GLY A 101 -7.12 1.88 10.73
C GLY A 101 -8.00 2.70 9.79
N GLN A 102 -9.03 3.34 10.33
CA GLN A 102 -9.84 4.35 9.64
C GLN A 102 -9.50 5.74 10.16
N ARG A 103 -9.66 6.77 9.31
CA ARG A 103 -9.54 8.17 9.71
C ARG A 103 -10.86 8.69 10.29
N SER A 104 -10.79 9.49 11.36
CA SER A 104 -11.96 10.20 11.89
C SER A 104 -12.54 11.19 10.88
N GLY A 105 -13.84 11.48 10.98
CA GLY A 105 -14.57 12.34 10.04
C GLY A 105 -14.98 11.65 8.74
N ASP A 106 -14.04 11.13 7.94
CA ASP A 106 -14.34 10.55 6.61
C ASP A 106 -14.28 9.02 6.51
N GLY A 107 -13.95 8.31 7.61
CA GLY A 107 -13.94 6.84 7.68
C GLY A 107 -12.92 6.16 6.76
N ALA A 108 -12.05 6.91 6.10
CA ALA A 108 -11.19 6.37 5.04
C ALA A 108 -10.11 5.44 5.62
N GLU A 109 -9.96 4.23 5.05
CA GLU A 109 -8.87 3.32 5.42
C GLU A 109 -7.51 3.99 5.20
N LEU A 110 -6.73 4.15 6.28
CA LEU A 110 -5.35 4.60 6.26
C LEU A 110 -4.38 3.43 6.17
N ALA A 111 -3.26 3.68 5.51
CA ALA A 111 -2.12 2.80 5.45
C ALA A 111 -0.80 3.57 5.48
N LEU A 112 0.16 2.99 6.21
CA LEU A 112 1.55 3.34 6.14
C LEU A 112 2.16 2.71 4.88
N VAL A 113 2.95 3.47 4.14
CA VAL A 113 3.80 2.98 3.05
C VAL A 113 5.23 3.25 3.44
N GLU A 114 6.10 2.23 3.42
CA GLU A 114 7.50 2.36 3.80
C GLU A 114 8.40 1.60 2.83
N LEU A 115 9.65 2.07 2.69
CA LEU A 115 10.72 1.29 2.08
C LEU A 115 11.11 0.15 3.03
N VAL A 116 11.17 -1.09 2.52
CA VAL A 116 11.35 -2.31 3.34
C VAL A 116 12.69 -2.31 4.08
N ASP A 117 13.74 -1.80 3.42
CA ASP A 117 15.12 -1.83 3.90
C ASP A 117 15.47 -0.65 4.84
N TYR A 118 14.51 0.26 5.07
CA TYR A 118 14.58 1.41 6.00
C TYR A 118 13.67 1.22 7.23
N ASN A 119 13.39 -0.03 7.62
CA ASN A 119 12.69 -0.32 8.87
C ASN A 119 13.71 -0.74 9.94
N ASP A 120 13.81 0.05 11.01
CA ASP A 120 14.79 -0.14 12.10
C ASP A 120 14.48 -1.37 12.96
N VAL A 121 13.24 -1.88 12.91
CA VAL A 121 12.86 -3.14 13.54
C VAL A 121 13.30 -4.28 12.61
N PRO A 122 14.29 -5.11 13.00
CA PRO A 122 14.65 -6.27 12.20
C PRO A 122 13.44 -7.21 12.08
N PRO A 123 13.21 -7.82 10.91
CA PRO A 123 12.14 -8.81 10.78
C PRO A 123 12.45 -9.97 11.74
N ALA A 124 11.56 -10.22 12.70
CA ALA A 124 11.70 -11.34 13.63
C ALA A 124 11.94 -12.65 12.86
N ASP A 125 12.97 -13.40 13.23
CA ASP A 125 13.57 -14.46 12.41
C ASP A 125 12.63 -15.62 12.08
N THR A 126 11.83 -15.45 11.02
CA THR A 126 11.25 -16.56 10.27
C THR A 126 12.38 -17.25 9.51
N GLY A 127 13.07 -18.16 10.20
CA GLY A 127 14.25 -18.87 9.71
C GLY A 127 14.07 -19.45 8.30
N GLY A 128 15.17 -19.47 7.53
CA GLY A 128 15.19 -19.54 6.07
C GLY A 128 14.29 -20.58 5.40
N GLY A 129 13.03 -20.21 5.14
CA GLY A 129 12.15 -20.90 4.21
C GLY A 129 12.68 -20.75 2.78
N GLY A 130 13.28 -21.81 2.24
CA GLY A 130 13.94 -21.81 0.93
C GLY A 130 12.99 -21.51 -0.25
N SER A 131 13.56 -21.40 -1.45
CA SER A 131 12.86 -21.02 -2.69
C SER A 131 11.80 -22.05 -3.13
N GLY A 132 10.63 -22.01 -2.47
CA GLY A 132 9.45 -22.79 -2.79
C GLY A 132 8.77 -22.28 -4.06
N GLY A 133 9.42 -22.50 -5.21
CA GLY A 133 8.90 -22.10 -6.52
C GLY A 133 7.47 -22.56 -6.73
N THR A 134 6.55 -21.63 -6.96
CA THR A 134 5.11 -21.91 -7.03
C THR A 134 4.78 -22.88 -8.16
N ARG A 135 4.58 -24.17 -7.81
CA ARG A 135 4.24 -25.25 -8.74
C ARG A 135 2.80 -25.13 -9.28
N ARG A 136 2.54 -24.09 -10.09
CA ARG A 136 1.40 -24.03 -11.02
C ARG A 136 1.66 -24.98 -12.19
N GLY A 137 1.61 -26.28 -11.88
CA GLY A 137 2.08 -27.36 -12.76
C GLY A 137 1.54 -28.74 -12.40
N SER A 138 0.34 -28.83 -11.79
CA SER A 138 -0.39 -30.09 -11.66
C SER A 138 -1.83 -29.86 -12.12
N GLY A 139 -2.17 -30.42 -13.28
CA GLY A 139 -3.44 -30.17 -13.97
C GLY A 139 -3.61 -30.88 -15.31
N LYS A 140 -2.76 -31.86 -15.64
CA LYS A 140 -2.87 -32.69 -16.85
C LYS A 140 -2.18 -34.04 -16.62
N GLY A 141 -2.92 -35.02 -16.11
CA GLY A 141 -2.40 -36.37 -15.83
C GLY A 141 -3.43 -37.34 -15.25
N ARG A 142 -4.24 -36.90 -14.29
CA ARG A 142 -5.21 -37.74 -13.56
C ARG A 142 -6.53 -37.97 -14.32
N ARG A 143 -6.46 -38.46 -15.56
CA ARG A 143 -7.63 -38.68 -16.45
C ARG A 143 -7.43 -39.84 -17.43
N ARG A 144 -6.68 -40.88 -17.03
CA ARG A 144 -6.36 -42.08 -17.85
C ARG A 144 -6.07 -43.34 -17.00
N GLN A 145 -6.63 -43.43 -15.80
CA GLN A 145 -6.47 -44.54 -14.85
C GLN A 145 -7.74 -44.64 -13.97
N THR A 146 -8.91 -44.75 -14.61
CA THR A 146 -10.22 -44.81 -13.90
C THR A 146 -11.28 -45.56 -14.73
N GLU A 147 -10.85 -46.40 -15.67
CA GLU A 147 -11.71 -47.15 -16.60
C GLU A 147 -11.41 -48.66 -16.58
N GLU A 148 -10.47 -49.13 -15.74
CA GLU A 148 -9.99 -50.53 -15.71
C GLU A 148 -10.08 -51.21 -14.31
N GLU A 149 -10.60 -50.52 -13.28
CA GLU A 149 -10.75 -51.06 -11.90
C GLU A 149 -12.21 -51.02 -11.41
N GLN A 150 -13.17 -51.35 -12.29
CA GLN A 150 -14.59 -51.52 -11.94
C GLN A 150 -15.17 -52.86 -12.39
N ASP A 151 -14.44 -53.95 -12.11
CA ASP A 151 -15.03 -55.31 -12.07
C ASP A 151 -14.40 -56.16 -10.96
N SER A 152 -14.80 -55.92 -9.71
CA SER A 152 -14.85 -56.96 -8.67
C SER A 152 -15.61 -56.50 -7.41
N GLN A 153 -16.53 -57.37 -6.98
CA GLN A 153 -17.02 -57.55 -5.60
C GLN A 153 -17.76 -56.37 -4.93
N ALA A 154 -19.10 -56.44 -4.98
CA ALA A 154 -19.98 -55.84 -3.98
C ALA A 154 -20.56 -56.93 -3.06
N THR A 155 -20.41 -56.76 -1.74
CA THR A 155 -21.12 -57.43 -0.60
C THR A 155 -20.42 -56.94 0.70
N ASP A 156 -21.06 -56.72 1.85
CA ASP A 156 -22.46 -56.48 2.25
C ASP A 156 -22.44 -55.98 3.73
N THR A 157 -23.56 -55.46 4.27
CA THR A 157 -23.91 -55.10 5.69
C THR A 157 -24.29 -53.62 5.90
N SER A 158 -25.33 -53.39 6.73
CA SER A 158 -26.08 -52.13 6.93
C SER A 158 -26.17 -51.69 8.42
N ALA A 159 -27.03 -50.67 8.72
CA ALA A 159 -27.36 -50.03 10.02
C ALA A 159 -26.37 -48.92 10.47
N GLU A 160 -26.75 -47.63 10.56
CA GLU A 160 -27.61 -46.91 11.55
C GLU A 160 -26.88 -46.66 12.89
N SER A 161 -26.98 -45.53 13.62
CA SER A 161 -27.98 -44.43 13.78
C SER A 161 -27.30 -43.02 13.76
N SER A 162 -27.90 -41.84 13.50
CA SER A 162 -28.94 -41.02 14.20
C SER A 162 -28.74 -40.85 15.72
N GLU A 163 -29.10 -39.75 16.42
CA GLU A 163 -29.41 -38.31 16.16
C GLU A 163 -29.54 -37.58 17.53
N ASP A 164 -29.33 -36.26 17.63
CA ASP A 164 -29.80 -35.32 18.71
C ASP A 164 -29.43 -33.88 18.27
N ALA A 165 -30.31 -32.85 18.20
CA ALA A 165 -31.15 -32.17 19.22
C ALA A 165 -30.31 -31.31 20.22
N ALA A 166 -30.52 -29.99 20.43
CA ALA A 166 -31.71 -29.18 20.76
C ALA A 166 -32.23 -29.47 22.18
N GLU A 167 -32.50 -28.51 23.10
CA GLU A 167 -32.64 -27.03 23.06
C GLU A 167 -31.85 -26.36 24.25
N ASP A 168 -31.86 -25.07 24.59
CA ASP A 168 -32.93 -24.27 25.25
C ASP A 168 -32.63 -22.73 25.23
N VAL A 169 -33.52 -21.90 25.78
CA VAL A 169 -33.72 -20.45 25.47
C VAL A 169 -33.96 -19.60 26.75
N ALA A 170 -34.19 -18.27 26.61
CA ALA A 170 -34.79 -17.33 27.58
C ALA A 170 -33.90 -16.84 28.78
N GLU A 171 -34.18 -15.75 29.53
CA GLU A 171 -34.86 -14.42 29.39
C GLU A 171 -34.56 -13.68 30.75
N SER A 172 -34.55 -12.35 31.01
CA SER A 172 -35.12 -11.13 30.42
C SER A 172 -34.41 -9.83 30.88
N ALA A 173 -34.85 -8.67 30.35
CA ALA A 173 -34.96 -7.35 31.00
C ALA A 173 -33.69 -6.50 31.32
N ALA A 174 -33.80 -5.20 31.68
CA ALA A 174 -34.56 -4.03 31.12
C ALA A 174 -34.31 -2.77 32.01
N GLY A 175 -34.45 -1.56 31.45
CA GLY A 175 -34.38 -0.26 32.15
C GLY A 175 -32.96 0.37 32.22
N ASP A 176 -32.79 1.69 32.36
CA ASP A 176 -33.80 2.78 32.42
C ASP A 176 -33.22 4.15 31.94
N GLU A 177 -34.08 5.16 31.87
CA GLU A 177 -33.88 6.61 31.55
C GLU A 177 -32.84 7.35 32.44
N SER A 178 -32.40 8.61 32.29
CA SER A 178 -32.33 9.71 31.29
C SER A 178 -31.73 10.93 32.05
N ALA A 179 -30.98 11.84 31.41
CA ALA A 179 -30.67 13.20 31.96
C ALA A 179 -30.12 14.17 30.87
N GLU A 180 -30.30 15.49 31.08
CA GLU A 180 -29.94 16.57 30.12
C GLU A 180 -28.89 17.56 30.68
N GLY A 181 -28.41 18.48 29.83
CA GLY A 181 -27.68 19.71 30.20
C GLY A 181 -26.15 19.62 30.15
N GLU A 182 -25.39 20.68 29.82
CA GLU A 182 -25.73 22.04 29.36
C GLU A 182 -24.66 22.55 28.35
N THR A 183 -24.95 23.68 27.69
CA THR A 183 -24.09 24.35 26.70
C THR A 183 -23.15 25.39 27.31
N SER A 184 -21.99 25.63 26.68
CA SER A 184 -21.22 26.87 26.81
C SER A 184 -20.46 27.17 25.52
N GLU A 185 -20.45 28.43 25.10
CA GLU A 185 -19.84 28.95 23.86
C GLU A 185 -18.81 30.07 24.14
N GLY A 186 -17.95 30.35 23.16
CA GLY A 186 -17.12 31.58 23.11
C GLY A 186 -15.80 31.53 23.87
N GLU A 187 -14.75 32.28 23.49
CA GLU A 187 -14.49 33.10 22.29
C GLU A 187 -12.99 32.94 21.94
N MET A 188 -12.62 32.71 20.68
CA MET A 188 -12.19 33.73 19.71
C MET A 188 -11.15 34.73 20.22
N SER A 189 -9.93 34.66 19.67
CA SER A 189 -8.99 35.78 19.56
C SER A 189 -8.05 35.51 18.38
N GLU A 190 -8.02 36.42 17.41
CA GLU A 190 -7.21 36.35 16.19
C GLU A 190 -5.94 37.22 16.31
N GLY A 191 -5.06 37.14 15.31
CA GLY A 191 -3.93 38.05 15.13
C GLY A 191 -2.55 37.39 15.24
N GLU A 192 -1.61 37.63 14.33
CA GLU A 192 -1.73 38.31 13.02
C GLU A 192 -0.61 37.84 12.08
N MET A 193 -0.72 38.12 10.78
CA MET A 193 0.31 37.76 9.79
C MET A 193 1.36 38.87 9.64
N SER A 194 2.62 38.49 9.41
CA SER A 194 3.57 39.35 8.70
C SER A 194 4.51 38.53 7.82
N GLU A 195 4.14 38.43 6.55
CA GLU A 195 5.08 38.60 5.44
C GLU A 195 5.51 40.11 5.43
N GLY A 196 6.55 40.56 4.72
CA GLY A 196 7.49 39.83 3.86
C GLY A 196 8.08 40.69 2.74
N GLU A 197 8.44 41.96 3.02
CA GLU A 197 9.11 42.88 2.08
C GLU A 197 10.11 43.77 2.86
N ALA A 198 11.09 44.43 2.24
CA ALA A 198 11.37 44.59 0.81
C ALA A 198 12.83 44.30 0.46
N ALA A 199 13.13 44.17 -0.84
CA ALA A 199 14.49 44.08 -1.37
C ALA A 199 14.85 45.36 -2.13
N GLU A 200 15.89 46.08 -1.68
CA GLU A 200 16.55 47.15 -2.41
C GLU A 200 18.07 46.93 -2.42
N ASP A 201 18.61 46.49 -3.55
CA ASP A 201 19.96 46.86 -3.99
C ASP A 201 19.95 46.90 -5.53
N ALA A 202 20.70 47.83 -6.11
CA ALA A 202 20.67 48.16 -7.53
C ALA A 202 22.10 48.35 -8.08
N SER A 203 22.62 47.30 -8.72
CA SER A 203 23.77 47.35 -9.63
C SER A 203 23.51 46.35 -10.77
N ASP A 204 23.36 46.81 -12.02
CA ASP A 204 24.43 47.31 -12.92
C ASP A 204 25.35 46.20 -13.44
N THR A 205 25.07 45.70 -14.64
CA THR A 205 26.05 45.82 -15.75
C THR A 205 25.47 45.46 -17.12
N ASP A 206 25.55 46.44 -18.00
CA ASP A 206 25.43 46.37 -19.46
C ASP A 206 26.28 45.23 -20.10
N LYS A 207 25.64 44.35 -20.90
CA LYS A 207 26.23 43.81 -22.14
C LYS A 207 25.25 43.09 -23.08
N LYS A 208 24.95 43.79 -24.18
CA LYS A 208 25.07 43.36 -25.59
C LYS A 208 24.50 42.00 -26.05
#